data_AF-A0A5B8BXV2-F1
#
_entry.id   AF-A0A5B8BXV2-F1
#
_cell.length_a   1.000
_cell.length_b   1.000
_cell.length_c   1.000
_cell.angle_alpha   90.00
_cell.angle_beta   90.00
_cell.angle_gamma   90.00
#
_symmetry.space_group_name_H-M   'P 1'
#
loop_
_entity.id
_entity.type
_entity.pdbx_description
1 polymer ?
#
loop_
_entity_poly.entity_id
_entity_poly.type
_entity_poly.pdbx_seq_one_letter_code
_entity_poly.pdbx_strand_id
1 'polypeptide(L)'
;MTLSDAQWNPRDQVVGILDLVNINTPDGDFGFMIGTDGAFTDINGKTWVGSAMLQVGRLQSAIDGVSPSGSLDMAFFQDPDQGELIAEIKELGLDYLNGREATFYWQPLASVEELYAPVLPPQLWLTRIMRRVTYAMTGPLDRRMSLGVESWAESRRSARRITLSTEGHGILIGEANPSLEFMPTSNFQEQRLFG
;
A
#
# COMPACT_ATOMS: atom_id res chain seq x y z
N MET A 1 8.79 -23.66 13.94
CA MET A 1 9.36 -22.38 13.48
C MET A 1 9.68 -21.57 14.71
N THR A 2 10.91 -21.71 15.20
CA THR A 2 11.42 -21.01 16.38
C THR A 2 11.76 -19.58 15.97
N LEU A 3 11.18 -18.60 16.65
CA LEU A 3 11.55 -17.18 16.56
C LEU A 3 12.96 -17.04 17.13
N SER A 4 13.99 -17.32 16.32
CA SER A 4 15.40 -17.20 16.72
C SER A 4 15.92 -15.79 16.44
N ASP A 5 16.83 -15.38 17.31
CA ASP A 5 17.63 -14.16 17.31
C ASP A 5 16.92 -12.96 17.95
N ALA A 6 17.11 -12.85 19.27
CA ALA A 6 16.58 -11.76 20.09
C ALA A 6 16.98 -10.39 19.54
N GLN A 7 16.08 -9.40 19.63
CA GLN A 7 16.51 -8.01 19.88
C GLN A 7 15.42 -7.05 20.35
N TRP A 8 14.14 -7.29 20.06
CA TRP A 8 13.08 -6.39 20.50
C TRP A 8 11.87 -7.14 21.06
N ASN A 9 11.50 -6.85 22.31
CA ASN A 9 10.28 -7.35 22.92
C ASN A 9 9.23 -6.22 22.94
N PRO A 10 8.05 -6.39 22.30
CA PRO A 10 7.01 -5.36 22.24
C PRO A 10 6.40 -5.00 23.61
N ARG A 11 6.71 -5.77 24.65
CA ARG A 11 6.29 -5.53 26.03
C ARG A 11 7.31 -4.75 26.85
N ASP A 12 8.52 -4.56 26.32
CA ASP A 12 9.53 -3.76 27.00
C ASP A 12 9.13 -2.29 27.00
N GLN A 13 9.62 -1.56 27.99
CA GLN A 13 9.33 -0.15 28.13
C GLN A 13 10.02 0.63 27.01
N VAL A 14 9.22 1.23 26.12
CA VAL A 14 9.65 2.19 25.11
C VAL A 14 9.22 3.58 25.52
N VAL A 15 10.10 4.57 25.30
CA VAL A 15 9.83 5.99 25.56
C VAL A 15 9.01 6.60 24.43
N GLY A 16 9.23 6.12 23.19
CA GLY A 16 8.49 6.57 22.02
C GLY A 16 8.57 5.59 20.85
N ILE A 17 7.74 5.83 19.85
CA ILE A 17 7.75 5.13 18.57
C ILE A 17 7.69 6.18 17.46
N LEU A 18 8.54 6.02 16.44
CA LEU A 18 8.43 6.78 15.19
C LEU A 18 7.70 5.95 14.15
N ASP A 19 6.70 6.54 13.52
CA ASP A 19 6.01 5.97 12.38
C ASP A 19 6.79 6.30 11.11
N LEU A 20 7.21 5.27 10.38
CA LEU A 20 8.07 5.39 9.21
C LEU A 20 7.38 4.80 7.98
N VAL A 21 7.60 5.42 6.82
CA VAL A 21 7.15 4.89 5.52
C VAL A 21 8.28 4.96 4.50
N ASN A 22 8.54 3.85 3.85
CA ASN A 22 9.44 3.74 2.72
C ASN A 22 8.64 3.69 1.43
N ILE A 23 8.95 4.56 0.48
CA ILE A 23 8.32 4.60 -0.84
C ILE A 23 9.33 4.10 -1.86
N ASN A 24 9.04 2.97 -2.50
CA ASN A 24 9.85 2.47 -3.60
C ASN A 24 9.52 3.19 -4.90
N THR A 25 10.54 3.76 -5.54
CA THR A 25 10.42 4.44 -6.84
C THR A 25 11.46 3.87 -7.82
N PRO A 26 11.35 4.18 -9.13
CA PRO A 26 12.40 3.82 -10.10
C PRO A 26 13.78 4.37 -9.75
N ASP A 27 13.85 5.54 -9.10
CA ASP A 27 15.11 6.23 -8.78
C ASP A 27 15.70 5.80 -7.43
N GLY A 28 14.93 5.02 -6.65
CA GLY A 28 15.38 4.48 -5.37
C GLY A 28 14.28 4.42 -4.32
N ASP A 29 14.70 4.08 -3.12
CA ASP A 29 13.84 3.98 -1.94
C ASP A 29 13.94 5.25 -1.09
N PHE A 30 12.82 5.94 -0.92
CA PHE A 30 12.74 7.17 -0.14
C PHE A 30 12.06 6.92 1.20
N GLY A 31 12.76 7.21 2.30
CA GLY A 31 12.27 7.04 3.66
C GLY A 31 11.71 8.33 4.25
N PHE A 32 10.52 8.25 4.82
CA PHE A 32 9.85 9.38 5.48
C PHE A 32 9.45 9.05 6.92
N MET A 33 9.54 10.05 7.80
CA MET A 33 8.90 10.01 9.14
C MET A 33 7.55 10.72 9.07
N ILE A 34 6.52 10.07 9.61
CA ILE A 34 5.14 10.55 9.55
C ILE A 34 4.89 11.46 10.76
N GLY A 35 4.29 12.63 10.52
CA GLY A 35 3.83 13.54 11.57
C GLY A 35 4.93 14.17 12.44
N THR A 36 6.20 14.00 12.08
CA THR A 36 7.36 14.50 12.83
C THR A 36 8.32 15.19 11.88
N ASP A 37 8.80 16.39 12.21
CA ASP A 37 9.85 17.07 11.44
C ASP A 37 11.25 16.61 11.87
N GLY A 38 12.22 16.71 10.96
CA GLY A 38 13.63 16.43 11.22
C GLY A 38 14.21 15.36 10.31
N ALA A 39 15.33 14.77 10.72
CA ALA A 39 15.95 13.65 10.02
C ALA A 39 16.37 12.58 11.03
N PHE A 40 16.15 11.32 10.68
CA PHE A 40 16.55 10.16 11.46
C PHE A 40 17.37 9.24 10.56
N THR A 41 18.48 8.71 11.06
CA THR A 41 19.28 7.72 10.33
C THR A 41 19.23 6.41 11.10
N ASP A 42 18.75 5.35 10.46
CA ASP A 42 18.67 4.05 11.09
C ASP A 42 20.03 3.35 11.22
N ILE A 43 20.04 2.23 11.94
CA ILE A 43 21.26 1.41 12.14
C ILE A 43 21.85 0.86 10.83
N ASN A 44 21.05 0.80 9.76
CA ASN A 44 21.48 0.36 8.44
C ASN A 44 22.04 1.52 7.60
N GLY A 45 22.09 2.74 8.15
CA GLY A 45 22.58 3.94 7.48
C GLY A 45 21.57 4.59 6.54
N LYS A 46 20.29 4.17 6.56
CA LYS A 46 19.25 4.81 5.75
C LYS A 46 18.71 6.05 6.45
N THR A 47 18.64 7.14 5.71
CA THR A 47 18.09 8.42 6.19
C THR A 47 16.59 8.50 5.92
N TRP A 48 15.86 8.90 6.95
CA TRP A 48 14.42 9.10 7.00
C TRP A 48 14.15 10.57 7.21
N VAL A 49 13.44 11.21 6.27
CA VAL A 49 13.15 12.63 6.32
C VAL A 49 11.77 12.85 6.90
N GLY A 50 11.70 13.65 7.95
CA GLY A 50 10.46 13.98 8.63
C GLY A 50 9.74 15.16 8.02
N SER A 51 8.42 15.05 7.94
CA SER A 51 7.54 16.17 7.67
C SER A 51 6.28 16.08 8.52
N ALA A 52 6.01 17.10 9.32
CA ALA A 52 4.77 17.23 10.10
C ALA A 52 3.52 17.33 9.20
N MET A 53 3.71 17.70 7.93
CA MET A 53 2.67 17.78 6.92
C MET A 53 2.31 16.42 6.30
N LEU A 54 3.14 15.40 6.53
CA LEU A 54 2.89 14.04 6.08
C LEU A 54 2.00 13.32 7.10
N GLN A 55 0.82 12.90 6.65
CA GLN A 55 -0.15 12.19 7.45
C GLN A 55 -0.52 10.86 6.78
N VAL A 56 -0.72 9.83 7.59
CA VAL A 56 -1.22 8.54 7.12
C VAL A 56 -2.65 8.38 7.59
N GLY A 57 -3.58 8.20 6.64
CA GLY A 57 -4.95 7.79 6.94
C GLY A 57 -4.97 6.44 7.64
N ARG A 58 -6.04 6.11 8.38
CA ARG A 58 -6.10 4.87 9.19
C ARG A 58 -5.79 3.63 8.33
N LEU A 59 -4.63 3.04 8.55
CA LEU A 59 -4.23 1.77 7.96
C LEU A 59 -4.84 0.64 8.79
N GLN A 60 -5.75 -0.12 8.17
CA GLN A 60 -6.31 -1.32 8.78
C GLN A 60 -5.51 -2.56 8.35
N SER A 61 -5.39 -3.53 9.26
CA SER A 61 -4.90 -4.86 8.92
C SER A 61 -5.99 -5.63 8.18
N ALA A 62 -5.62 -6.38 7.15
CA ALA A 62 -6.55 -7.21 6.39
C ALA A 62 -6.99 -8.40 7.25
N ILE A 63 -8.11 -8.26 7.95
CA ILE A 63 -8.78 -9.34 8.70
C ILE A 63 -10.03 -9.71 7.88
N ASP A 64 -10.28 -11.02 7.72
CA ASP A 64 -11.49 -11.57 7.07
C ASP A 64 -11.76 -11.15 5.61
N GLY A 65 -10.71 -10.99 4.79
CA GLY A 65 -10.87 -10.86 3.34
C GLY A 65 -11.40 -9.49 2.84
N VAL A 66 -11.50 -8.50 3.73
CA VAL A 66 -11.65 -7.09 3.34
C VAL A 66 -10.26 -6.56 3.01
N SER A 67 -10.07 -6.08 1.77
CA SER A 67 -8.84 -5.34 1.40
C SER A 67 -8.93 -3.94 1.99
N PRO A 68 -8.10 -3.59 2.98
CA PRO A 68 -8.12 -2.26 3.56
C PRO A 68 -7.28 -1.34 2.67
N SER A 69 -7.94 -0.37 2.06
CA SER A 69 -7.28 0.75 1.38
C SER A 69 -6.84 1.80 2.41
N GLY A 70 -5.73 2.46 2.12
CA GLY A 70 -5.19 3.56 2.92
C GLY A 70 -4.77 4.73 2.03
N SER A 71 -4.54 5.87 2.64
CA SER A 71 -3.95 7.04 1.97
C SER A 71 -2.77 7.58 2.76
N LEU A 72 -1.71 7.97 2.05
CA LEU A 72 -0.66 8.83 2.55
C LEU A 72 -0.93 10.23 2.00
N ASP A 73 -1.25 11.15 2.89
CA ASP A 73 -1.65 12.51 2.57
C ASP A 73 -0.54 13.49 2.96
N MET A 74 -0.18 14.39 2.05
CA MET A 74 0.72 15.51 2.30
C MET A 74 0.02 16.80 1.91
N ALA A 75 -0.05 17.75 2.84
CA ALA A 75 -0.60 19.08 2.59
C ALA A 75 0.50 20.11 2.78
N PHE A 76 0.78 20.94 1.77
CA PHE A 76 1.87 21.91 1.80
C PHE A 76 1.47 23.22 1.13
N PHE A 77 2.16 24.30 1.51
CA PHE A 77 2.07 25.57 0.82
C PHE A 77 3.18 25.62 -0.23
N GLN A 78 2.79 25.83 -1.49
CA GLN A 78 3.76 25.99 -2.58
C GLN A 78 4.46 27.34 -2.42
N ASP A 79 5.79 27.32 -2.41
CA ASP A 79 6.59 28.54 -2.52
C ASP A 79 6.49 29.09 -3.95
N PRO A 80 6.06 30.35 -4.15
CA PRO A 80 5.95 30.96 -5.48
C PRO A 80 7.29 31.12 -6.20
N ASP A 81 8.42 31.11 -5.48
CA ASP A 81 9.75 31.26 -6.07
C ASP A 81 10.40 29.91 -6.42
N GLN A 82 9.74 28.79 -6.14
CA GLN A 82 10.21 27.44 -6.46
C GLN A 82 9.37 26.75 -7.53
N GLY A 83 9.97 25.70 -8.14
CA GLY A 83 9.29 24.83 -9.10
C GLY A 83 8.00 24.22 -8.54
N GLU A 84 6.99 24.04 -9.40
CA GLU A 84 5.69 23.49 -9.00
C GLU A 84 5.80 21.97 -8.80
N LEU A 85 5.95 21.54 -7.54
CA LEU A 85 6.15 20.12 -7.17
C LEU A 85 5.07 19.20 -7.76
N ILE A 86 3.81 19.64 -7.80
CA ILE A 86 2.73 18.84 -8.40
C ILE A 86 2.90 18.70 -9.92
N ALA A 87 3.43 19.72 -10.60
CA ALA A 87 3.70 19.63 -12.03
C ALA A 87 4.83 18.63 -12.32
N GLU A 88 5.89 18.65 -11.51
CA GLU A 88 7.00 17.68 -11.60
C GLU A 88 6.52 16.24 -11.39
N ILE A 89 5.70 15.98 -10.36
CA ILE A 89 5.16 14.63 -10.11
C ILE A 89 4.17 14.21 -11.21
N LYS A 90 3.39 15.16 -11.75
CA LYS A 90 2.52 14.89 -12.91
C LYS A 90 3.31 14.53 -14.16
N GLU A 91 4.49 15.14 -14.37
CA GLU A 91 5.37 14.84 -15.49
C GLU A 91 5.96 13.43 -15.39
N LEU A 92 6.35 12.99 -14.18
CA LEU A 92 6.76 11.61 -13.91
C LEU A 92 5.64 10.59 -14.20
N GLY A 93 4.38 11.00 -14.02
CA GLY A 93 3.20 10.22 -14.37
C GLY A 93 2.85 9.14 -13.33
N LEU A 94 1.63 8.62 -13.41
CA LEU A 94 1.13 7.61 -12.46
C LEU A 94 1.95 6.31 -12.51
N ASP A 95 2.43 5.93 -13.68
CA ASP A 95 3.21 4.71 -13.91
C ASP A 95 4.55 4.73 -13.17
N TYR A 96 5.03 5.90 -12.75
CA TYR A 96 6.23 6.04 -11.93
C TYR A 96 6.07 5.34 -10.56
N LEU A 97 4.87 5.38 -9.96
CA LEU A 97 4.58 4.77 -8.65
C LEU A 97 3.66 3.54 -8.72
N ASN A 98 2.84 3.42 -9.75
CA ASN A 98 1.80 2.40 -9.82
C ASN A 98 2.37 0.97 -9.77
N GLY A 99 1.80 0.14 -8.90
CA GLY A 99 2.21 -1.26 -8.71
C GLY A 99 3.46 -1.45 -7.86
N ARG A 100 4.12 -0.38 -7.43
CA ARG A 100 5.28 -0.43 -6.53
C ARG A 100 4.87 -0.44 -5.06
N GLU A 101 5.81 -0.81 -4.21
CA GLU A 101 5.56 -1.01 -2.78
C GLU A 101 5.76 0.27 -1.97
N ALA A 102 4.82 0.52 -1.06
CA ALA A 102 4.98 1.39 0.08
C ALA A 102 5.06 0.51 1.35
N THR A 103 6.17 0.59 2.06
CA THR A 103 6.46 -0.27 3.21
C THR A 103 6.49 0.54 4.48
N PHE A 104 5.68 0.16 5.45
CA PHE A 104 5.49 0.88 6.70
C PHE A 104 6.24 0.18 7.82
N TYR A 105 6.97 0.98 8.59
CA TYR A 105 7.77 0.55 9.71
C TYR A 105 7.45 1.36 10.96
N TRP A 106 7.88 0.84 12.09
CA TRP A 106 7.82 1.48 13.39
C TRP A 106 9.21 1.36 14.01
N GLN A 107 9.78 2.49 14.41
CA GLN A 107 11.05 2.53 15.10
C GLN A 107 10.80 2.70 16.61
N PRO A 108 11.02 1.66 17.42
CA PRO A 108 10.97 1.82 18.87
C PRO A 108 12.20 2.61 19.34
N LEU A 109 11.97 3.49 20.32
CA LEU A 109 13.00 4.25 21.02
C LEU A 109 12.90 3.94 22.51
N ALA A 110 13.92 3.30 23.08
CA ALA A 110 13.99 3.03 24.51
C ALA A 110 14.53 4.23 25.30
N SER A 111 15.14 5.21 24.61
CA SER A 111 15.62 6.47 25.18
C SER A 111 15.58 7.61 24.16
N VAL A 112 15.72 8.86 24.62
CA VAL A 112 15.75 10.04 23.72
C VAL A 112 17.03 10.08 22.89
N GLU A 113 18.14 9.53 23.41
CA GLU A 113 19.45 9.48 22.74
C GLU A 113 19.41 8.65 21.45
N GLU A 114 18.52 7.65 21.39
CA GLU A 114 18.31 6.78 20.24
C GLU A 114 17.73 7.50 19.01
N LEU A 115 17.22 8.75 19.16
CA LEU A 115 16.88 9.59 18.00
C LEU A 115 18.10 9.89 17.12
N TYR A 116 19.29 9.93 17.73
CA TYR A 116 20.54 10.24 17.03
C TYR A 116 21.44 9.00 16.87
N ALA A 117 21.25 7.97 17.70
CA ALA A 117 22.01 6.73 17.69
C ALA A 117 21.10 5.52 17.97
N PRO A 118 20.25 5.11 17.00
CA PRO A 118 19.32 4.01 17.21
C PRO A 118 20.05 2.69 17.44
N VAL A 119 19.55 1.92 18.41
CA VAL A 119 20.11 0.60 18.77
C VAL A 119 19.37 -0.53 18.04
N LEU A 120 18.08 -0.34 17.77
CA LEU A 120 17.23 -1.33 17.13
C LEU A 120 16.93 -0.94 15.68
N PRO A 121 16.81 -1.92 14.76
CA PRO A 121 16.37 -1.64 13.42
C PRO A 121 14.86 -1.30 13.37
N PRO A 122 14.40 -0.55 12.36
CA PRO A 122 12.99 -0.34 12.11
C PRO A 122 12.25 -1.68 11.99
N GLN A 123 11.16 -1.83 12.73
CA GLN A 123 10.35 -3.04 12.72
C GLN A 123 9.35 -2.94 11.57
N LEU A 124 9.26 -3.98 10.74
CA LEU A 124 8.28 -4.01 9.65
C LEU A 124 6.87 -4.12 10.26
N TRP A 125 5.96 -3.24 9.84
CA TRP A 125 4.56 -3.34 10.20
C TRP A 125 3.73 -3.96 9.07
N LEU A 126 3.75 -3.35 7.90
CA LEU A 126 2.96 -3.79 6.75
C LEU A 126 3.50 -3.24 5.43
N THR A 127 3.18 -3.94 4.34
CA THR A 127 3.44 -3.48 2.97
C THR A 127 2.12 -3.22 2.25
N ARG A 128 2.08 -2.17 1.43
CA ARG A 128 0.95 -1.82 0.56
C ARG A 128 1.44 -1.54 -0.86
N ILE A 129 0.56 -1.72 -1.83
CA ILE A 129 0.82 -1.43 -3.24
C ILE A 129 0.28 -0.05 -3.57
N MET A 130 1.12 0.80 -4.13
CA MET A 130 0.75 2.12 -4.61
C MET A 130 -0.08 2.01 -5.88
N ARG A 131 -1.18 2.76 -5.97
CA ARG A 131 -2.14 2.64 -7.08
C ARG A 131 -2.55 3.95 -7.71
N ARG A 132 -2.72 4.98 -6.88
CA ARG A 132 -3.32 6.23 -7.30
C ARG A 132 -2.65 7.39 -6.60
N VAL A 133 -2.37 8.45 -7.35
CA VAL A 133 -2.03 9.75 -6.78
C VAL A 133 -3.16 10.71 -7.09
N THR A 134 -3.63 11.43 -6.08
CA THR A 134 -4.66 12.46 -6.20
C THR A 134 -4.06 13.80 -5.80
N TYR A 135 -4.40 14.83 -6.56
CA TYR A 135 -3.98 16.19 -6.27
C TYR A 135 -5.21 17.06 -6.02
N ALA A 136 -5.14 17.92 -5.02
CA ALA A 136 -6.12 18.97 -4.77
C ALA A 136 -5.40 20.30 -4.64
N MET A 137 -5.99 21.34 -5.21
CA MET A 137 -5.49 22.71 -5.18
C MET A 137 -6.59 23.61 -4.65
N THR A 138 -6.31 24.33 -3.57
CA THR A 138 -7.27 25.26 -2.97
C THR A 138 -6.70 26.67 -3.06
N GLY A 139 -7.31 27.52 -3.89
CA GLY A 139 -6.79 28.88 -4.09
C GLY A 139 -5.36 28.92 -4.64
N PRO A 140 -4.64 30.04 -4.48
CA PRO A 140 -3.38 30.26 -5.18
C PRO A 140 -2.20 29.45 -4.67
N LEU A 141 -2.16 29.07 -3.38
CA LEU A 141 -0.94 28.50 -2.75
C LEU A 141 -1.15 27.17 -2.00
N ASP A 142 -2.38 26.85 -1.59
CA ASP A 142 -2.64 25.60 -0.85
C ASP A 142 -2.70 24.41 -1.82
N ARG A 143 -1.87 23.42 -1.53
CA ARG A 143 -1.66 22.22 -2.33
C ARG A 143 -1.76 20.99 -1.44
N ARG A 144 -2.49 19.98 -1.90
CA ARG A 144 -2.57 18.67 -1.25
C ARG A 144 -2.31 17.57 -2.25
N MET A 145 -1.50 16.61 -1.83
CA MET A 145 -1.24 15.37 -2.55
C MET A 145 -1.68 14.19 -1.67
N SER A 146 -2.31 13.19 -2.28
CA SER A 146 -2.77 11.99 -1.60
C SER A 146 -2.40 10.76 -2.42
N LEU A 147 -1.54 9.92 -1.88
CA LEU A 147 -1.15 8.63 -2.44
C LEU A 147 -2.05 7.54 -1.86
N GLY A 148 -2.90 6.97 -2.71
CA GLY A 148 -3.73 5.82 -2.41
C GLY A 148 -2.91 4.53 -2.48
N VAL A 149 -2.97 3.77 -1.39
CA VAL A 149 -2.27 2.48 -1.23
C VAL A 149 -3.27 1.38 -0.90
N GLU A 150 -3.03 0.19 -1.45
CA GLU A 150 -3.90 -0.98 -1.35
C GLU A 150 -3.16 -2.18 -0.75
N SER A 151 -3.90 -3.12 -0.15
CA SER A 151 -3.30 -4.37 0.30
C SER A 151 -2.91 -5.24 -0.91
N TRP A 152 -1.84 -6.03 -0.77
CA TRP A 152 -1.49 -7.06 -1.75
C TRP A 152 -2.63 -8.07 -1.98
N ALA A 153 -3.54 -8.22 -1.00
CA ALA A 153 -4.68 -9.11 -1.06
C ALA A 153 -5.89 -8.56 -1.85
N GLU A 154 -5.85 -7.31 -2.33
CA GLU A 154 -6.90 -6.69 -3.16
C GLU A 154 -7.28 -7.60 -4.35
N SER A 155 -6.28 -8.16 -5.02
CA SER A 155 -6.46 -9.05 -6.18
C SER A 155 -7.19 -10.35 -5.86
N ARG A 156 -7.33 -10.74 -4.57
CA ARG A 156 -8.18 -11.89 -4.20
C ARG A 156 -9.67 -11.57 -4.31
N ARG A 157 -10.06 -10.30 -4.11
CA ARG A 157 -11.43 -9.84 -4.27
C ARG A 157 -11.84 -9.81 -5.75
N SER A 158 -10.86 -9.61 -6.64
CA SER A 158 -11.04 -9.66 -8.09
C SER A 158 -10.91 -11.07 -8.67
N ALA A 159 -11.17 -12.14 -7.89
CA ALA A 159 -11.23 -13.49 -8.42
C ALA A 159 -12.15 -13.48 -9.66
N ARG A 160 -11.56 -13.64 -10.84
CA ARG A 160 -12.27 -13.60 -12.11
C ARG A 160 -13.41 -14.59 -12.00
N ARG A 161 -14.65 -14.11 -12.10
CA ARG A 161 -15.82 -14.98 -12.13
C ARG A 161 -15.69 -15.86 -13.37
N ILE A 162 -15.28 -17.10 -13.18
CA ILE A 162 -15.26 -18.09 -14.24
C ILE A 162 -16.71 -18.53 -14.44
N THR A 163 -17.33 -18.03 -15.49
CA THR A 163 -18.66 -18.48 -15.92
C THR A 163 -18.55 -19.89 -16.48
N LEU A 164 -19.51 -20.75 -16.14
CA LEU A 164 -19.63 -22.09 -16.69
C LEU A 164 -20.02 -21.99 -18.18
N SER A 165 -19.00 -21.78 -19.00
CA SER A 165 -19.06 -21.48 -20.43
C SER A 165 -17.75 -21.97 -21.06
N THR A 166 -17.76 -22.25 -22.36
CA THR A 166 -16.59 -22.70 -23.11
C THR A 166 -15.38 -21.76 -22.90
N GLU A 167 -15.61 -20.46 -22.90
CA GLU A 167 -14.58 -19.42 -22.68
C GLU A 167 -14.08 -19.39 -21.23
N GLY A 168 -14.99 -19.33 -20.25
CA GLY A 168 -14.62 -19.30 -18.83
C GLY A 168 -13.88 -20.55 -18.38
N HIS A 169 -14.29 -21.73 -18.85
CA HIS A 169 -13.62 -22.99 -18.55
C HIS A 169 -12.32 -23.16 -19.33
N GLY A 170 -12.22 -22.57 -20.52
CA GLY A 170 -10.97 -22.55 -21.27
C GLY A 170 -9.86 -21.77 -20.57
N ILE A 171 -10.21 -20.76 -19.77
CA ILE A 171 -9.26 -20.03 -18.92
C ILE A 171 -8.68 -20.94 -17.81
N LEU A 172 -9.41 -21.96 -17.35
CA LEU A 172 -8.95 -22.90 -16.30
C LEU A 172 -8.04 -24.01 -16.84
N ILE A 173 -8.35 -24.53 -18.03
CA ILE A 173 -7.66 -25.70 -18.60
C ILE A 173 -6.54 -25.28 -19.58
N GLY A 174 -6.58 -24.03 -20.08
CA GLY A 174 -5.62 -23.52 -21.06
C GLY A 174 -5.95 -23.88 -22.50
N GLU A 175 -7.07 -24.58 -22.73
CA GLU A 175 -7.62 -24.92 -24.04
C GLU A 175 -9.14 -24.72 -24.04
N ALA A 176 -9.73 -24.38 -25.19
CA ALA A 176 -11.18 -24.25 -25.30
C ALA A 176 -11.85 -25.58 -24.93
N ASN A 177 -12.87 -25.56 -24.06
CA ASN A 177 -13.61 -26.76 -23.68
C ASN A 177 -14.94 -26.84 -24.47
N PRO A 178 -15.00 -27.52 -25.63
CA PRO A 178 -16.18 -27.52 -26.49
C PRO A 178 -17.35 -28.29 -25.88
N SER A 179 -17.09 -29.14 -24.86
CA SER A 179 -18.14 -29.92 -24.21
C SER A 179 -19.21 -29.06 -23.53
N LEU A 180 -18.87 -27.81 -23.17
CA LEU A 180 -19.80 -26.87 -22.56
C LEU A 180 -20.72 -26.15 -23.56
N GLU A 181 -20.51 -26.33 -24.88
CA GLU A 181 -21.46 -25.86 -25.90
C GLU A 181 -22.81 -26.60 -25.82
N PHE A 182 -22.81 -27.83 -25.29
CA PHE A 182 -24.00 -28.66 -25.12
C PHE A 182 -24.63 -28.55 -23.73
N MET A 183 -24.18 -27.59 -22.91
CA MET A 183 -24.72 -27.41 -21.57
C MET A 183 -26.21 -27.02 -21.65
N PRO A 184 -27.12 -27.77 -20.99
CA PRO A 184 -28.54 -27.46 -21.04
C PRO A 184 -28.81 -26.08 -20.43
N THR A 185 -29.41 -25.16 -21.21
CA THR A 185 -29.72 -23.79 -20.77
C THR A 185 -31.15 -23.64 -20.23
N SER A 186 -31.97 -24.69 -20.36
CA SER A 186 -33.36 -24.70 -19.90
C SER A 186 -33.61 -25.84 -18.91
N ASN A 187 -34.19 -25.51 -17.76
CA ASN A 187 -34.68 -26.48 -16.76
C ASN A 187 -36.04 -27.08 -17.13
N PHE A 188 -36.54 -26.88 -18.36
CA PHE A 188 -37.83 -27.39 -18.78
C PHE A 188 -37.73 -28.89 -19.07
N GLN A 189 -38.23 -29.71 -18.14
CA GLN A 189 -38.54 -31.11 -18.40
C GLN A 189 -40.01 -31.22 -18.77
N GLU A 190 -40.29 -31.57 -20.02
CA GLU A 190 -41.64 -31.91 -20.46
C GLU A 190 -42.07 -33.20 -19.74
N GLN A 191 -42.91 -33.07 -18.71
CA GLN A 191 -43.52 -34.24 -18.08
C GLN A 191 -44.44 -34.88 -19.11
N ARG A 192 -44.23 -36.18 -19.37
CA ARG A 192 -45.12 -36.96 -20.22
C ARG A 192 -46.51 -36.97 -19.56
N LEU A 193 -47.49 -36.39 -20.25
CA LEU A 193 -48.89 -36.37 -19.80
C LEU A 193 -49.54 -37.76 -19.80
N PHE A 194 -48.89 -38.79 -20.36
CA PHE A 194 -49.24 -40.19 -20.16
C PHE A 194 -47.98 -41.08 -20.16
N GLY A 195 -47.83 -41.84 -19.08
CA GLY A 195 -46.81 -42.84 -18.81
C GLY A 195 -47.07 -43.46 -17.45
#